data_AF-A0A161XZQ2-F1
#
_entry.id   AF-A0A161XZQ2-F1
#
_cell.length_a   1.000
_cell.length_b   1.000
_cell.length_c   1.000
_cell.angle_alpha   90.00
_cell.angle_beta   90.00
_cell.angle_gamma   90.00
#
_symmetry.space_group_name_H-M   'P 1'
#
loop_
_entity.id
_entity.type
_entity.pdbx_description
1 polymer ?
#
loop_
_entity_poly.entity_id
_entity_poly.type
_entity_poly.pdbx_seq_one_letter_code
_entity_poly.pdbx_strand_id
1 'polypeptide(L)'
;MALINNFWQLFVISAPWLMLGLLLAGLLNVFIPKGFLQRHLGKEGLWTTIKAALIGAPMPLCSCGVIPAAIGLRRAGGSKSATTAFLVSTPETGVDSISVSYALLGPFMAIIRPIAAVTSAITAGLLVGRDNHDEVDKKASENASGNHTSCCANESEATVSACTTQPATSKKEEKEAACCAKAPQVVASACVTQSETANEKTSSCCNKEPAVAMVESSSCCSTEQAMQDSAPKLEREQASCCAVENKKFESEVSTCCSSKAKGGSRLLSKLWQAVKFSCNKLLSDTMVWLLIGIFFAALVQTFVPTAFLAQWGEGILAMVVVILISIPMYICATASTPIAAGLLLAGVSPGAVLVFMLAGPATNVATIGVVAKELGRRAVIAYITAVTGVAIVFGFLTDFLVSHFGFEVSAMAGHEHQLLPSWMSQLMALVLVMLMLRLFAMDIMKRRTA
;
A
#
# COMPACT_ATOMS: atom_id res chain seq x y z
N MET A 1 -24.98 -22.45 -20.83
CA MET A 1 -24.75 -21.22 -21.62
C MET A 1 -24.75 -19.95 -20.79
N ALA A 2 -25.82 -19.61 -20.04
CA ALA A 2 -25.96 -18.33 -19.32
C ALA A 2 -24.68 -17.81 -18.63
N LEU A 3 -24.03 -18.62 -17.78
CA LEU A 3 -22.80 -18.26 -17.07
C LEU A 3 -21.66 -17.77 -18.00
N ILE A 4 -21.47 -18.43 -19.15
CA ILE A 4 -20.42 -18.09 -20.13
C ILE A 4 -20.76 -16.77 -20.82
N ASN A 5 -22.04 -16.54 -21.15
CA ASN A 5 -22.50 -15.27 -21.71
C ASN A 5 -22.31 -14.13 -20.69
N ASN A 6 -22.74 -14.31 -19.45
CA ASN A 6 -22.59 -13.31 -18.39
C ASN A 6 -21.11 -12.99 -18.13
N PHE A 7 -20.24 -14.00 -18.09
CA PHE A 7 -18.78 -13.81 -17.99
C PHE A 7 -18.22 -13.01 -19.17
N TRP A 8 -18.60 -13.35 -20.40
CA TRP A 8 -18.12 -12.64 -21.60
C TRP A 8 -18.62 -11.20 -21.66
N GLN A 9 -19.88 -10.93 -21.33
CA GLN A 9 -20.44 -9.58 -21.28
C GLN A 9 -19.75 -8.73 -20.21
N LEU A 10 -19.57 -9.28 -18.99
CA LEU A 10 -18.82 -8.62 -17.91
C LEU A 10 -17.36 -8.34 -18.28
N PHE A 11 -16.72 -9.24 -19.04
CA PHE A 11 -15.37 -9.01 -19.56
C PHE A 11 -15.34 -7.90 -20.61
N VAL A 12 -16.23 -7.94 -21.61
CA VAL A 12 -16.28 -6.96 -22.71
C VAL A 12 -16.63 -5.55 -22.20
N ILE A 13 -17.56 -5.41 -21.25
CA ILE A 13 -17.90 -4.11 -20.66
C ILE A 13 -16.78 -3.58 -19.75
N SER A 14 -16.00 -4.46 -19.10
CA SER A 14 -14.87 -4.06 -18.24
C SER A 14 -13.61 -3.68 -19.03
N ALA A 15 -13.38 -4.29 -20.20
CA ALA A 15 -12.12 -4.17 -20.93
C ALA A 15 -11.69 -2.74 -21.31
N PRO A 16 -12.59 -1.84 -21.79
CA PRO A 16 -12.22 -0.44 -22.07
C PRO A 16 -11.74 0.30 -20.81
N TRP A 17 -12.46 0.15 -19.70
CA TRP A 17 -12.13 0.80 -18.43
C TRP A 17 -10.85 0.23 -17.80
N LEU A 18 -10.60 -1.07 -17.98
CA LEU A 18 -9.33 -1.73 -17.62
C LEU A 18 -8.15 -1.16 -18.42
N MET A 19 -8.29 -1.03 -19.74
CA MET A 19 -7.25 -0.44 -20.58
C MET A 19 -7.01 1.04 -20.24
N LEU A 20 -8.07 1.81 -19.99
CA LEU A 20 -7.99 3.21 -19.53
C LEU A 20 -7.31 3.33 -18.16
N GLY A 21 -7.65 2.48 -17.20
CA GLY A 21 -7.04 2.47 -15.87
C GLY A 21 -5.57 2.02 -15.87
N LEU A 22 -5.22 1.06 -16.72
CA LEU A 22 -3.82 0.70 -16.97
C LEU A 22 -3.04 1.86 -17.60
N LEU A 23 -3.62 2.53 -18.60
CA LEU A 23 -3.01 3.71 -19.23
C LEU A 23 -2.77 4.84 -18.22
N LEU A 24 -3.78 5.16 -17.40
CA LEU A 24 -3.69 6.16 -16.33
C LEU A 24 -2.65 5.78 -15.27
N ALA A 25 -2.64 4.53 -14.78
CA ALA A 25 -1.63 4.06 -13.83
C ALA A 25 -0.18 4.17 -14.36
N GLY A 26 0.01 3.95 -15.66
CA GLY A 26 1.31 4.14 -16.33
C GLY A 26 1.69 5.61 -16.47
N LEU A 27 0.73 6.45 -16.86
CA LEU A 27 0.92 7.89 -17.00
C LEU A 27 1.25 8.52 -15.64
N LEU A 28 0.51 8.19 -14.58
CA LEU A 28 0.75 8.62 -13.21
C LEU A 28 2.18 8.30 -12.75
N ASN A 29 2.66 7.08 -13.00
CA ASN A 29 4.03 6.65 -12.62
C ASN A 29 5.16 7.32 -13.44
N VAL A 30 4.86 7.93 -14.60
CA VAL A 30 5.85 8.59 -15.49
C VAL A 30 5.79 10.13 -15.41
N PHE A 31 4.63 10.69 -15.05
CA PHE A 31 4.39 12.13 -14.92
C PHE A 31 4.47 12.65 -13.48
N ILE A 32 4.08 11.87 -12.46
CA ILE A 32 4.21 12.32 -11.07
C ILE A 32 5.66 12.14 -10.60
N PRO A 33 6.38 13.22 -10.26
CA PRO A 33 7.74 13.09 -9.72
C PRO A 33 7.67 12.57 -8.29
N LYS A 34 8.48 11.54 -7.97
CA LYS A 34 8.50 10.87 -6.66
C LYS A 34 8.58 11.85 -5.48
N GLY A 35 9.37 12.92 -5.59
CA GLY A 35 9.49 13.94 -4.54
C GLY A 35 8.20 14.71 -4.25
N PHE A 36 7.34 14.96 -5.25
CA PHE A 36 6.02 15.56 -5.00
C PHE A 36 5.12 14.57 -4.25
N LEU A 37 5.10 13.32 -4.71
CA LEU A 37 4.28 12.26 -4.14
C LEU A 37 4.67 11.96 -2.69
N GLN A 38 5.96 11.75 -2.43
CA GLN A 38 6.48 11.44 -1.10
C GLN A 38 6.26 12.60 -0.11
N ARG A 39 6.27 13.85 -0.58
CA ARG A 39 6.00 15.05 0.23
C ARG A 39 4.51 15.28 0.54
N HIS A 40 3.58 14.82 -0.31
CA HIS A 40 2.13 15.04 -0.14
C HIS A 40 1.34 13.82 0.32
N LEU A 41 1.82 12.62 -0.02
CA LEU A 41 1.10 11.35 0.09
C LEU A 41 1.96 10.22 0.69
N GLY A 42 3.24 10.47 1.02
CA GLY A 42 4.17 9.47 1.55
C GLY A 42 4.22 9.36 3.08
N LYS A 43 3.66 10.31 3.83
CA LYS A 43 3.53 10.23 5.30
C LYS A 43 2.15 9.71 5.67
N GLU A 44 2.06 8.75 6.60
CA GLU A 44 0.77 8.40 7.21
C GLU A 44 0.16 9.61 7.95
N GLY A 45 -1.16 9.69 8.00
CA GLY A 45 -1.88 10.70 8.78
C GLY A 45 -3.09 11.31 8.07
N LEU A 46 -3.99 11.89 8.87
CA LEU A 46 -5.31 12.36 8.44
C LEU A 46 -5.27 13.32 7.23
N TRP A 47 -4.31 14.25 7.19
CA TRP A 47 -4.17 15.22 6.10
C TRP A 47 -3.72 14.57 4.77
N THR A 48 -2.86 13.54 4.84
CA THR A 48 -2.50 12.71 3.69
C THR A 48 -3.73 11.93 3.19
N THR A 49 -4.48 11.33 4.11
CA THR A 49 -5.67 10.53 3.80
C THR A 49 -6.75 11.36 3.09
N ILE A 50 -7.06 12.55 3.60
CA ILE A 50 -8.04 13.47 2.98
C ILE A 50 -7.56 13.89 1.59
N LYS A 51 -6.28 14.24 1.41
CA LYS A 51 -5.73 14.56 0.08
C LYS A 51 -5.85 13.39 -0.90
N ALA A 52 -5.59 12.17 -0.46
CA ALA A 52 -5.73 10.99 -1.30
C ALA A 52 -7.19 10.73 -1.73
N ALA A 53 -8.15 10.86 -0.80
CA ALA A 53 -9.57 10.73 -1.11
C ALA A 53 -10.05 11.80 -2.10
N LEU A 54 -9.69 13.07 -1.88
CA LEU A 54 -10.06 14.20 -2.75
C LEU A 54 -9.37 14.17 -4.13
N ILE A 55 -8.15 13.62 -4.23
CA ILE A 55 -7.47 13.40 -5.51
C ILE A 55 -8.10 12.22 -6.27
N GLY A 56 -8.52 11.17 -5.58
CA GLY A 56 -9.23 10.04 -6.18
C GLY A 56 -10.63 10.40 -6.68
N ALA A 57 -11.37 11.19 -5.92
CA ALA A 57 -12.80 11.43 -6.16
C ALA A 57 -13.19 11.86 -7.59
N PRO A 58 -12.54 12.85 -8.23
CA PRO A 58 -12.89 13.26 -9.59
C PRO A 58 -12.34 12.33 -10.69
N MET A 59 -11.59 11.26 -10.38
CA MET A 59 -11.00 10.41 -11.42
C MET A 59 -12.02 9.39 -11.97
N PRO A 60 -12.21 9.27 -13.29
CA PRO A 60 -13.07 8.27 -13.92
C PRO A 60 -12.38 6.89 -13.98
N LEU A 61 -12.01 6.35 -12.82
CA LEU A 61 -11.45 5.00 -12.67
C LEU A 61 -12.45 4.11 -11.92
N CYS A 62 -13.03 3.14 -12.61
CA CYS A 62 -13.83 2.11 -11.96
C CYS A 62 -12.98 1.20 -11.05
N SER A 63 -13.63 0.30 -10.30
CA SER A 63 -12.98 -0.72 -9.45
C SER A 63 -11.93 -1.56 -10.20
N CYS A 64 -12.07 -1.72 -11.50
CA CYS A 64 -11.11 -2.41 -12.36
C CYS A 64 -9.86 -1.57 -12.68
N GLY A 65 -10.02 -0.26 -12.87
CA GLY A 65 -8.93 0.67 -13.18
C GLY A 65 -8.18 1.21 -11.96
N VAL A 66 -8.86 1.36 -10.82
CA VAL A 66 -8.27 1.89 -9.59
C VAL A 66 -7.22 0.94 -8.99
N ILE A 67 -7.36 -0.37 -9.16
CA ILE A 67 -6.41 -1.37 -8.64
C ILE A 67 -4.97 -1.14 -9.20
N PRO A 68 -4.73 -1.12 -10.53
CA PRO A 68 -3.44 -0.72 -11.09
C PRO A 68 -2.95 0.65 -10.62
N ALA A 69 -3.84 1.65 -10.54
CA ALA A 69 -3.47 3.02 -10.16
C ALA A 69 -3.02 3.11 -8.70
N ALA A 70 -3.71 2.44 -7.77
CA ALA A 70 -3.36 2.36 -6.36
C ALA A 70 -2.05 1.59 -6.12
N ILE A 71 -1.82 0.48 -6.85
CA ILE A 71 -0.53 -0.23 -6.83
C ILE A 71 0.60 0.68 -7.34
N GLY A 72 0.36 1.45 -8.41
CA GLY A 72 1.29 2.45 -8.94
C GLY A 72 1.62 3.54 -7.92
N LEU A 73 0.59 4.15 -7.32
CA LEU A 73 0.67 5.15 -6.25
C LEU A 73 1.51 4.65 -5.07
N ARG A 74 1.24 3.42 -4.60
CA ARG A 74 2.00 2.79 -3.50
C ARG A 74 3.46 2.56 -3.87
N ARG A 75 3.73 1.94 -5.03
CA ARG A 75 5.10 1.63 -5.48
C ARG A 75 5.92 2.86 -5.86
N ALA A 76 5.27 4.01 -6.11
CA ALA A 76 5.91 5.31 -6.29
C ALA A 76 6.24 6.02 -4.96
N GLY A 77 5.74 5.52 -3.81
CA GLY A 77 6.05 6.03 -2.47
C GLY A 77 4.86 6.54 -1.65
N GLY A 78 3.61 6.24 -2.04
CA GLY A 78 2.41 6.56 -1.25
C GLY A 78 2.28 5.70 0.01
N SER A 79 1.75 6.28 1.09
CA SER A 79 1.56 5.65 2.40
C SER A 79 0.45 4.56 2.39
N LYS A 80 0.30 3.78 3.48
CA LYS A 80 -0.85 2.87 3.62
C LYS A 80 -2.16 3.65 3.57
N SER A 81 -2.30 4.72 4.36
CA SER A 81 -3.53 5.52 4.43
C SER A 81 -3.86 6.26 3.12
N ALA A 82 -2.84 6.76 2.42
CA ALA A 82 -3.01 7.35 1.09
C ALA A 82 -3.53 6.31 0.07
N THR A 83 -2.92 5.12 0.06
CA THR A 83 -3.24 4.08 -0.92
C THR A 83 -4.68 3.60 -0.78
N THR A 84 -5.15 3.33 0.45
CA THR A 84 -6.53 2.84 0.65
C THR A 84 -7.58 3.92 0.47
N ALA A 85 -7.35 5.16 0.93
CA ALA A 85 -8.30 6.24 0.70
C ALA A 85 -8.49 6.57 -0.80
N PHE A 86 -7.42 6.53 -1.58
CA PHE A 86 -7.52 6.62 -3.04
C PHE A 86 -8.27 5.42 -3.65
N LEU A 87 -8.00 4.21 -3.17
CA LEU A 87 -8.62 2.97 -3.68
C LEU A 87 -10.14 2.90 -3.41
N VAL A 88 -10.62 3.41 -2.27
CA VAL A 88 -12.06 3.48 -1.94
C VAL A 88 -12.75 4.65 -2.64
N SER A 89 -12.24 5.88 -2.49
CA SER A 89 -12.93 7.10 -2.94
C SER A 89 -13.19 7.11 -4.44
N THR A 90 -12.21 6.67 -5.23
CA THR A 90 -12.23 6.79 -6.69
C THR A 90 -13.39 6.02 -7.35
N PRO A 91 -13.56 4.70 -7.15
CA PRO A 91 -14.67 3.98 -7.76
C PRO A 91 -16.03 4.43 -7.24
N GLU A 92 -16.14 4.89 -5.99
CA GLU A 92 -17.43 5.27 -5.39
C GLU A 92 -17.91 6.67 -5.80
N THR A 93 -17.00 7.61 -6.11
CA THR A 93 -17.33 9.03 -6.38
C THR A 93 -16.95 9.56 -7.76
N GLY A 94 -16.42 8.69 -8.64
CA GLY A 94 -16.11 9.07 -10.03
C GLY A 94 -17.31 9.71 -10.74
N VAL A 95 -17.04 10.79 -11.49
CA VAL A 95 -18.04 11.67 -12.11
C VAL A 95 -19.14 10.92 -12.88
N ASP A 96 -18.77 9.88 -13.64
CA ASP A 96 -19.71 9.07 -14.41
C ASP A 96 -20.76 8.39 -13.52
N SER A 97 -20.34 7.88 -12.35
CA SER A 97 -21.24 7.20 -11.42
C SER A 97 -22.12 8.17 -10.65
N ILE A 98 -21.65 9.39 -10.35
CA ILE A 98 -22.50 10.45 -9.79
C ILE A 98 -23.56 10.87 -10.83
N SER A 99 -23.17 11.10 -12.09
CA SER A 99 -24.10 11.47 -13.16
C SER A 99 -25.18 10.40 -13.39
N VAL A 100 -24.82 9.11 -13.41
CA VAL A 100 -25.78 8.02 -13.53
C VAL A 100 -26.63 7.86 -12.25
N SER A 101 -26.08 8.13 -11.06
CA SER A 101 -26.86 8.14 -9.79
C SER A 101 -27.91 9.26 -9.80
N TYR A 102 -27.55 10.45 -10.28
CA TYR A 102 -28.48 11.58 -10.41
C TYR A 102 -29.61 11.28 -11.40
N ALA A 103 -29.29 10.66 -12.54
CA ALA A 103 -30.26 10.33 -13.58
C ALA A 103 -31.22 9.18 -13.20
N LEU A 104 -30.75 8.18 -12.45
CA LEU A 104 -31.55 6.98 -12.11
C LEU A 104 -32.15 7.01 -10.70
N LEU A 105 -31.49 7.63 -9.71
CA LEU A 105 -31.88 7.62 -8.29
C LEU A 105 -32.17 9.03 -7.73
N GLY A 106 -32.09 10.06 -8.57
CA GLY A 106 -32.41 11.44 -8.22
C GLY A 106 -31.32 12.18 -7.42
N PRO A 107 -31.56 13.48 -7.13
CA PRO A 107 -30.57 14.38 -6.54
C PRO A 107 -30.17 13.99 -5.11
N PHE A 108 -31.10 13.45 -4.32
CA PHE A 108 -30.83 13.06 -2.94
C PHE A 108 -29.76 11.95 -2.86
N MET A 109 -29.93 10.88 -3.63
CA MET A 109 -28.94 9.79 -3.73
C MET A 109 -27.61 10.26 -4.32
N ALA A 110 -27.66 11.14 -5.32
CA ALA A 110 -26.45 11.70 -5.94
C ALA A 110 -25.60 12.58 -5.01
N ILE A 111 -26.17 13.10 -3.91
CA ILE A 111 -25.45 13.91 -2.91
C ILE A 111 -25.00 13.07 -1.70
N ILE A 112 -25.86 12.20 -1.15
CA ILE A 112 -25.48 11.40 0.03
C ILE A 112 -24.40 10.37 -0.31
N ARG A 113 -24.41 9.81 -1.52
CA ARG A 113 -23.44 8.78 -1.93
C ARG A 113 -21.99 9.29 -1.97
N PRO A 114 -21.65 10.44 -2.58
CA PRO A 114 -20.31 11.01 -2.48
C PRO A 114 -19.86 11.33 -1.06
N ILE A 115 -20.77 11.77 -0.18
CA ILE A 115 -20.44 12.07 1.22
C ILE A 115 -20.12 10.79 2.01
N ALA A 116 -20.96 9.75 1.85
CA ALA A 116 -20.74 8.43 2.43
C ALA A 116 -19.43 7.79 1.93
N ALA A 117 -19.12 7.97 0.65
CA ALA A 117 -17.93 7.44 0.02
C ALA A 117 -16.63 8.14 0.45
N VAL A 118 -16.60 9.47 0.48
CA VAL A 118 -15.42 10.22 0.98
C VAL A 118 -15.19 9.95 2.46
N THR A 119 -16.24 9.82 3.28
CA THR A 119 -16.10 9.43 4.69
C THR A 119 -15.68 7.97 4.88
N SER A 120 -16.15 7.05 4.02
CA SER A 120 -15.70 5.65 3.94
C SER A 120 -14.20 5.59 3.63
N ALA A 121 -13.76 6.30 2.59
CA ALA A 121 -12.36 6.40 2.17
C ALA A 121 -11.44 7.00 3.25
N ILE A 122 -11.87 8.07 3.92
CA ILE A 122 -11.11 8.67 5.03
C ILE A 122 -11.01 7.69 6.21
N THR A 123 -12.11 7.01 6.56
CA THR A 123 -12.15 6.06 7.69
C THR A 123 -11.29 4.83 7.42
N ALA A 124 -11.42 4.20 6.25
CA ALA A 124 -10.61 3.06 5.84
C ALA A 124 -9.12 3.45 5.66
N GLY A 125 -8.85 4.65 5.18
CA GLY A 125 -7.52 5.23 5.14
C GLY A 125 -6.90 5.36 6.53
N LEU A 126 -7.62 5.94 7.50
CA LEU A 126 -7.15 6.10 8.87
C LEU A 126 -6.97 4.76 9.60
N LEU A 127 -7.93 3.83 9.50
CA LEU A 127 -7.83 2.52 10.15
C LEU A 127 -6.63 1.72 9.64
N VAL A 128 -6.42 1.69 8.31
CA VAL A 128 -5.30 0.96 7.69
C VAL A 128 -3.96 1.68 7.87
N GLY A 129 -3.95 3.00 8.05
CA GLY A 129 -2.76 3.77 8.42
C GLY A 129 -2.28 3.49 9.87
N ARG A 130 -3.21 3.32 10.82
CA ARG A 130 -2.87 3.11 12.25
C ARG A 130 -2.19 1.77 12.52
N ASP A 131 -2.59 0.71 11.81
CA ASP A 131 -1.91 -0.61 11.81
C ASP A 131 -0.41 -0.53 11.41
N ASN A 132 0.04 0.58 10.80
CA ASN A 132 1.47 0.83 10.56
C ASN A 132 2.20 1.41 11.78
N HIS A 133 1.53 2.27 12.56
CA HIS A 133 2.05 2.79 13.82
C HIS A 133 2.12 1.70 14.89
N ASP A 134 1.05 0.91 15.02
CA ASP A 134 0.94 -0.20 15.99
C ASP A 134 2.01 -1.30 15.84
N GLU A 135 2.71 -1.36 14.69
CA GLU A 135 3.88 -2.23 14.44
C GLU A 135 5.21 -1.55 14.75
N VAL A 136 5.34 -0.24 14.48
CA VAL A 136 6.56 0.55 14.75
C VAL A 136 6.72 0.80 16.24
N ASP A 137 5.64 1.24 16.90
CA ASP A 137 5.64 1.53 18.34
C ASP A 137 5.83 0.25 19.17
N LYS A 138 5.35 -0.91 18.69
CA LYS A 138 5.65 -2.22 19.30
C LYS A 138 7.11 -2.64 19.12
N LYS A 139 7.70 -2.48 17.93
CA LYS A 139 9.12 -2.78 17.70
C LYS A 139 10.06 -1.84 18.45
N ALA A 140 9.65 -0.58 18.66
CA ALA A 140 10.34 0.34 19.56
C ALA A 140 10.26 -0.15 21.03
N SER A 141 9.10 -0.63 21.48
CA SER A 141 8.91 -1.17 22.82
C SER A 141 9.64 -2.51 23.06
N GLU A 142 9.69 -3.41 22.07
CA GLU A 142 10.47 -4.65 22.16
C GLU A 142 11.97 -4.37 22.22
N ASN A 143 12.47 -3.45 21.38
CA ASN A 143 13.87 -3.02 21.42
C ASN A 143 14.23 -2.27 22.72
N ALA A 144 13.26 -1.58 23.36
CA ALA A 144 13.45 -0.96 24.68
C ALA A 144 13.46 -1.98 25.85
N SER A 145 13.02 -3.21 25.61
CA SER A 145 13.12 -4.33 26.55
C SER A 145 14.26 -5.31 26.20
N GLY A 146 15.03 -5.03 25.15
CA GLY A 146 16.22 -5.78 24.75
C GLY A 146 17.40 -5.46 25.67
N ASN A 147 17.90 -6.47 26.37
CA ASN A 147 18.88 -6.32 27.45
C ASN A 147 20.17 -5.59 27.02
N HIS A 148 20.53 -4.53 27.76
CA HIS A 148 21.77 -3.77 27.53
C HIS A 148 22.99 -4.51 28.10
N THR A 149 23.74 -5.24 27.26
CA THR A 149 25.12 -5.65 27.57
C THR A 149 26.12 -4.85 26.75
N SER A 150 26.79 -3.89 27.40
CA SER A 150 27.80 -3.03 26.80
C SER A 150 29.14 -3.76 26.61
N CYS A 151 29.42 -4.19 25.39
CA CYS A 151 30.71 -4.79 25.01
C CYS A 151 31.85 -3.74 24.93
N CYS A 152 32.32 -3.21 26.07
CA CYS A 152 33.55 -2.42 26.20
C CYS A 152 34.15 -2.47 27.63
N ALA A 153 35.08 -3.39 27.87
CA ALA A 153 36.05 -3.37 28.98
C ALA A 153 37.24 -4.29 28.64
N ASN A 154 38.43 -4.06 29.21
CA ASN A 154 39.68 -4.70 28.78
C ASN A 154 40.33 -5.58 29.88
N GLU A 155 41.34 -6.37 29.46
CA GLU A 155 42.13 -7.42 30.13
C GLU A 155 42.49 -7.26 31.63
N SER A 156 42.53 -8.37 32.41
CA SER A 156 43.76 -8.92 33.08
C SER A 156 43.56 -10.02 34.16
N GLU A 157 44.49 -11.00 34.17
CA GLU A 157 44.95 -11.90 35.27
C GLU A 157 44.03 -13.00 35.92
N ALA A 158 44.61 -13.85 36.79
CA ALA A 158 44.27 -15.29 36.93
C ALA A 158 44.40 -15.92 38.36
N THR A 159 43.92 -17.17 38.56
CA THR A 159 44.59 -18.34 39.23
C THR A 159 43.66 -19.58 39.41
N VAL A 160 44.15 -20.72 39.97
CA VAL A 160 43.61 -22.11 39.80
C VAL A 160 43.78 -23.00 41.07
N SER A 161 42.90 -24.00 41.36
CA SER A 161 43.22 -25.43 41.70
C SER A 161 42.13 -26.30 42.43
N ALA A 162 42.17 -27.63 42.20
CA ALA A 162 41.69 -28.87 42.89
C ALA A 162 40.45 -28.89 43.86
N CYS A 163 39.54 -29.88 43.94
CA CYS A 163 39.46 -31.33 43.62
C CYS A 163 40.02 -32.28 44.72
N THR A 164 39.41 -33.42 45.12
CA THR A 164 38.24 -34.19 44.56
C THR A 164 36.97 -34.10 45.45
N THR A 165 36.18 -35.09 45.90
CA THR A 165 36.24 -36.58 46.07
C THR A 165 34.91 -37.30 45.64
N GLN A 166 34.59 -38.51 46.15
CA GLN A 166 33.52 -39.43 45.67
C GLN A 166 33.02 -40.39 46.79
N PRO A 167 31.96 -41.22 46.62
CA PRO A 167 31.15 -41.52 45.41
C PRO A 167 29.59 -41.50 45.57
N ALA A 168 28.84 -41.47 44.44
CA ALA A 168 27.85 -42.50 44.05
C ALA A 168 26.74 -42.04 43.05
N THR A 169 26.47 -42.90 42.06
CA THR A 169 25.24 -43.05 41.23
C THR A 169 24.72 -41.95 40.25
N SER A 170 24.52 -42.40 39.01
CA SER A 170 23.55 -41.93 37.97
C SER A 170 24.00 -40.96 36.86
N LYS A 171 24.37 -41.57 35.72
CA LYS A 171 24.19 -41.12 34.31
C LYS A 171 24.82 -39.79 33.83
N LYS A 172 25.93 -39.95 33.10
CA LYS A 172 26.44 -39.09 32.01
C LYS A 172 25.96 -39.71 30.66
N GLU A 173 26.03 -39.15 29.46
CA GLU A 173 27.04 -38.37 28.72
C GLU A 173 26.31 -37.53 27.64
N GLU A 174 26.78 -36.40 27.07
CA GLU A 174 27.89 -35.45 27.33
C GLU A 174 27.65 -34.19 26.43
N LYS A 175 28.50 -33.15 26.29
CA LYS A 175 29.91 -32.96 26.72
C LYS A 175 30.14 -31.68 27.54
N GLU A 176 31.26 -31.00 27.31
CA GLU A 176 32.14 -30.41 28.34
C GLU A 176 32.87 -29.16 27.76
N ALA A 177 33.61 -28.34 28.53
CA ALA A 177 34.28 -28.67 29.78
C ALA A 177 34.44 -27.54 30.83
N ALA A 178 34.79 -28.00 32.04
CA ALA A 178 35.82 -27.53 32.97
C ALA A 178 36.44 -26.11 32.77
N CYS A 179 36.72 -25.33 33.83
CA CYS A 179 37.38 -25.81 35.05
C CYS A 179 37.26 -24.88 36.30
N CYS A 180 37.22 -25.50 37.49
CA CYS A 180 37.59 -24.98 38.83
C CYS A 180 36.73 -23.93 39.58
N ALA A 181 36.85 -23.97 40.92
CA ALA A 181 36.24 -23.10 41.94
C ALA A 181 37.37 -22.33 42.69
N LYS A 182 37.22 -21.60 43.83
CA LYS A 182 36.28 -21.67 44.97
C LYS A 182 36.41 -20.41 45.87
N ALA A 183 35.39 -20.05 46.66
CA ALA A 183 35.48 -19.12 47.81
C ALA A 183 35.71 -19.92 49.14
N PRO A 184 35.88 -19.35 50.38
CA PRO A 184 34.87 -18.50 51.07
C PRO A 184 35.32 -17.54 52.25
N GLN A 185 34.37 -16.71 52.77
CA GLN A 185 34.12 -16.33 54.21
C GLN A 185 35.24 -15.69 55.08
N VAL A 186 35.04 -15.07 56.27
CA VAL A 186 33.88 -14.54 57.08
C VAL A 186 34.30 -13.15 57.64
N VAL A 187 33.46 -12.22 58.14
CA VAL A 187 32.73 -12.14 59.44
C VAL A 187 31.73 -10.94 59.44
N ALA A 188 30.88 -10.76 60.47
CA ALA A 188 29.78 -9.77 60.47
C ALA A 188 29.45 -9.13 61.85
N SER A 189 28.83 -7.92 61.85
CA SER A 189 27.91 -7.30 62.86
C SER A 189 27.60 -5.84 62.42
N ALA A 190 26.36 -5.37 62.20
CA ALA A 190 25.24 -5.08 63.12
C ALA A 190 25.43 -3.75 63.92
N CYS A 191 24.74 -2.64 63.59
CA CYS A 191 23.36 -2.19 63.97
C CYS A 191 23.28 -1.59 65.41
N VAL A 192 22.48 -0.57 65.79
CA VAL A 192 21.21 0.02 65.28
C VAL A 192 21.12 1.55 65.62
N THR A 193 20.07 2.25 65.14
CA THR A 193 19.53 3.60 65.50
C THR A 193 20.21 4.83 64.86
N GLN A 194 19.50 5.94 64.52
CA GLN A 194 18.08 6.34 64.71
C GLN A 194 17.51 7.13 63.49
N SER A 195 16.30 7.69 63.60
CA SER A 195 15.46 8.12 62.45
C SER A 195 15.87 9.40 61.68
N GLU A 196 15.50 9.38 60.38
CA GLU A 196 15.04 10.50 59.53
C GLU A 196 15.47 11.95 59.84
N THR A 197 16.40 12.49 59.06
CA THR A 197 16.17 13.71 58.24
C THR A 197 17.33 13.99 57.25
N ALA A 198 17.00 14.64 56.14
CA ALA A 198 17.86 15.33 55.15
C ALA A 198 19.39 15.06 55.17
N ASN A 199 19.86 14.26 54.19
CA ASN A 199 21.27 14.07 53.84
C ASN A 199 21.55 14.70 52.45
N GLU A 200 22.71 15.30 52.13
CA GLU A 200 23.98 15.49 52.86
C GLU A 200 24.58 16.89 52.59
N LYS A 201 25.62 17.29 53.34
CA LYS A 201 26.26 18.62 53.24
C LYS A 201 27.38 18.70 52.20
N THR A 202 27.20 19.63 51.27
CA THR A 202 28.20 20.57 50.74
C THR A 202 29.69 20.40 51.10
N SER A 203 30.51 20.25 50.06
CA SER A 203 31.68 21.12 49.81
C SER A 203 31.78 21.35 48.29
N SER A 204 31.66 22.60 47.83
CA SER A 204 32.78 23.53 47.56
C SER A 204 33.71 23.05 46.43
N CYS A 205 33.82 23.71 45.27
CA CYS A 205 33.15 24.93 44.81
C CYS A 205 33.14 25.03 43.26
N CYS A 206 32.48 26.05 42.71
CA CYS A 206 32.49 26.38 41.29
C CYS A 206 33.89 26.85 40.79
N ASN A 207 34.22 26.98 39.49
CA ASN A 207 33.78 26.39 38.20
C ASN A 207 34.57 27.16 37.09
N LYS A 208 34.93 26.52 35.96
CA LYS A 208 35.39 27.13 34.67
C LYS A 208 36.73 27.91 34.57
N GLU A 209 37.54 27.49 33.57
CA GLU A 209 38.04 28.23 32.37
C GLU A 209 38.50 29.70 32.50
N PRO A 210 39.58 30.16 31.78
CA PRO A 210 39.68 30.01 30.31
C PRO A 210 41.08 29.90 29.64
N ALA A 211 41.09 29.49 28.37
CA ALA A 211 42.19 29.59 27.38
C ALA A 211 41.61 29.35 25.96
N VAL A 212 41.96 30.01 24.84
CA VAL A 212 42.98 31.04 24.48
C VAL A 212 42.33 32.09 23.55
N ALA A 213 42.94 33.27 23.37
CA ALA A 213 42.46 34.37 22.52
C ALA A 213 42.90 34.31 21.02
N MET A 214 42.46 35.31 20.25
CA MET A 214 42.56 35.45 18.78
C MET A 214 43.93 35.94 18.27
N VAL A 215 44.28 35.62 17.01
CA VAL A 215 45.01 36.48 16.04
C VAL A 215 44.48 36.21 14.62
N GLU A 216 44.54 37.19 13.71
CA GLU A 216 43.92 37.15 12.37
C GLU A 216 44.88 36.84 11.19
N SER A 217 44.27 36.41 10.08
CA SER A 217 44.60 36.63 8.66
C SER A 217 46.05 36.84 8.17
N SER A 218 46.41 36.09 7.12
CA SER A 218 47.01 36.68 5.90
C SER A 218 46.66 35.86 4.65
N SER A 219 46.70 36.49 3.47
CA SER A 219 46.33 35.94 2.17
C SER A 219 47.54 35.51 1.34
N CYS A 220 47.36 34.60 0.36
CA CYS A 220 47.60 34.88 -1.07
C CYS A 220 47.41 33.64 -1.99
N CYS A 221 47.09 33.91 -3.26
CA CYS A 221 47.16 32.99 -4.41
C CYS A 221 47.90 33.72 -5.56
N SER A 222 48.11 33.04 -6.71
CA SER A 222 48.74 33.58 -7.95
C SER A 222 50.28 33.77 -7.86
N THR A 223 51.14 33.77 -8.91
CA THR A 223 51.07 33.55 -10.39
C THR A 223 52.54 33.49 -10.91
N GLU A 224 53.00 32.83 -12.00
CA GLU A 224 52.32 32.11 -13.10
C GLU A 224 53.07 30.84 -13.62
N GLN A 225 53.92 30.93 -14.66
CA GLN A 225 54.35 29.81 -15.52
C GLN A 225 55.83 29.85 -15.95
N ALA A 226 56.40 28.65 -16.17
CA ALA A 226 57.73 28.38 -16.72
C ALA A 226 57.66 27.27 -17.80
N MET A 227 58.72 27.05 -18.59
CA MET A 227 58.67 26.21 -19.80
C MET A 227 60.03 25.56 -20.18
N GLN A 228 59.97 24.54 -21.04
CA GLN A 228 61.04 23.93 -21.89
C GLN A 228 61.81 22.69 -21.40
N ASP A 229 61.54 21.60 -22.13
CA ASP A 229 62.48 20.64 -22.77
C ASP A 229 63.37 19.64 -22.00
N SER A 230 63.58 18.50 -22.68
CA SER A 230 64.59 17.44 -22.52
C SER A 230 64.21 16.15 -21.75
N ALA A 231 64.49 15.03 -22.42
CA ALA A 231 64.51 13.64 -21.91
C ALA A 231 65.99 13.14 -21.88
N PRO A 232 66.37 11.89 -21.52
CA PRO A 232 65.54 10.71 -21.22
C PRO A 232 66.03 9.80 -20.05
N LYS A 233 65.39 8.62 -19.92
CA LYS A 233 65.88 7.36 -19.31
C LYS A 233 66.39 7.35 -17.86
N LEU A 234 65.70 6.55 -17.04
CA LEU A 234 66.31 5.31 -16.52
C LEU A 234 65.24 4.27 -16.16
N GLU A 235 65.43 3.03 -16.63
CA GLU A 235 64.49 1.92 -16.47
C GLU A 235 64.82 1.11 -15.22
N ARG A 236 63.80 0.69 -14.44
CA ARG A 236 63.88 -0.57 -13.68
C ARG A 236 62.53 -1.25 -13.44
N GLU A 237 62.11 -1.97 -14.46
CA GLU A 237 61.28 -3.18 -14.35
C GLU A 237 61.93 -4.24 -13.41
N GLN A 238 61.26 -5.26 -12.88
CA GLN A 238 59.89 -5.80 -13.05
C GLN A 238 59.41 -6.38 -11.69
N ALA A 239 58.11 -6.64 -11.45
CA ALA A 239 57.45 -7.95 -11.50
C ALA A 239 58.23 -9.17 -10.91
N SER A 240 57.61 -10.22 -10.37
CA SER A 240 56.20 -10.67 -10.46
C SER A 240 55.83 -11.59 -9.27
N CYS A 241 54.53 -11.73 -8.96
CA CYS A 241 54.00 -13.04 -8.56
C CYS A 241 52.49 -13.15 -8.89
N CYS A 242 52.15 -14.18 -9.66
CA CYS A 242 50.85 -14.47 -10.28
C CYS A 242 49.76 -14.94 -9.28
N ALA A 243 48.50 -15.18 -9.64
CA ALA A 243 47.54 -14.58 -10.60
C ALA A 243 46.23 -15.40 -10.55
N VAL A 244 45.05 -14.78 -10.70
CA VAL A 244 43.80 -15.44 -11.11
C VAL A 244 43.04 -14.49 -12.05
N GLU A 245 42.24 -15.03 -12.97
CA GLU A 245 41.94 -14.41 -14.26
C GLU A 245 40.49 -13.92 -14.44
N ASN A 246 40.33 -12.96 -15.36
CA ASN A 246 39.20 -12.81 -16.28
C ASN A 246 37.77 -12.54 -15.74
N LYS A 247 37.34 -11.26 -15.79
CA LYS A 247 36.31 -10.84 -16.76
C LYS A 247 36.12 -9.31 -16.86
N LYS A 248 35.70 -8.85 -18.04
CA LYS A 248 35.17 -7.49 -18.28
C LYS A 248 34.00 -7.17 -17.35
N PHE A 249 33.99 -5.97 -16.78
CA PHE A 249 32.77 -5.30 -16.36
C PHE A 249 32.87 -3.80 -16.68
N GLU A 250 32.34 -3.39 -17.84
CA GLU A 250 32.24 -1.99 -18.24
C GLU A 250 31.11 -1.32 -17.45
N SER A 251 31.44 -0.70 -16.32
CA SER A 251 30.49 0.10 -15.54
C SER A 251 30.32 1.49 -16.15
N GLU A 252 29.34 1.64 -17.05
CA GLU A 252 28.91 2.94 -17.56
C GLU A 252 28.32 3.83 -16.45
N VAL A 253 29.18 4.57 -15.75
CA VAL A 253 28.79 5.76 -14.96
C VAL A 253 28.44 6.87 -15.95
N SER A 254 27.24 6.79 -16.51
CA SER A 254 26.73 7.73 -17.51
C SER A 254 26.33 9.07 -16.86
N THR A 255 27.35 9.88 -16.56
CA THR A 255 27.24 11.24 -16.03
C THR A 255 26.27 12.08 -16.85
N CYS A 256 25.32 12.73 -16.17
CA CYS A 256 24.34 13.59 -16.81
C CYS A 256 24.97 14.88 -17.36
N CYS A 257 25.27 14.94 -18.66
CA CYS A 257 24.77 15.98 -19.59
C CYS A 257 25.49 15.98 -20.96
N SER A 258 24.84 15.47 -22.01
CA SER A 258 24.87 16.09 -23.35
C SER A 258 23.88 15.47 -24.34
N SER A 259 22.79 16.18 -24.64
CA SER A 259 22.26 16.32 -26.01
C SER A 259 21.13 17.35 -26.02
N LYS A 260 21.07 18.20 -27.06
CA LYS A 260 20.15 19.34 -27.18
C LYS A 260 19.05 19.00 -28.20
N ALA A 261 17.81 19.36 -27.88
CA ALA A 261 16.65 19.42 -28.77
C ALA A 261 16.24 18.17 -29.60
N LYS A 262 15.39 17.31 -29.02
CA LYS A 262 14.18 16.76 -29.70
C LYS A 262 13.02 16.66 -28.71
N GLY A 263 12.17 17.70 -28.65
CA GLY A 263 11.07 17.78 -27.67
C GLY A 263 10.04 16.64 -27.80
N GLY A 264 9.64 16.31 -29.03
CA GLY A 264 8.66 15.25 -29.28
C GLY A 264 9.12 13.84 -28.91
N SER A 265 10.39 13.47 -29.16
CA SER A 265 10.87 12.11 -28.87
C SER A 265 10.98 11.82 -27.37
N ARG A 266 11.28 12.82 -26.53
CA ARG A 266 11.30 12.68 -25.06
C ARG A 266 9.89 12.51 -24.45
N LEU A 267 8.85 13.04 -25.10
CA LEU A 267 7.45 12.79 -24.72
C LEU A 267 6.97 11.43 -25.23
N LEU A 268 7.20 11.09 -26.49
CA LEU A 268 6.77 9.82 -27.08
C LEU A 268 7.43 8.61 -26.40
N SER A 269 8.74 8.69 -26.09
CA SER A 269 9.43 7.62 -25.34
C SER A 269 8.90 7.46 -23.91
N LYS A 270 8.56 8.56 -23.22
CA LYS A 270 7.89 8.51 -21.91
C LYS A 270 6.50 7.88 -21.97
N LEU A 271 5.67 8.23 -22.95
CA LEU A 271 4.35 7.63 -23.16
C LEU A 271 4.47 6.14 -23.50
N TRP A 272 5.41 5.74 -24.35
CA TRP A 272 5.69 4.33 -24.64
C TRP A 272 6.18 3.57 -23.41
N GLN A 273 7.00 4.19 -22.57
CA GLN A 273 7.46 3.61 -21.30
C GLN A 273 6.32 3.44 -20.29
N ALA A 274 5.38 4.39 -20.22
CA ALA A 274 4.15 4.29 -19.42
C ALA A 274 3.28 3.10 -19.88
N VAL A 275 2.97 3.04 -21.18
CA VAL A 275 2.16 1.95 -21.77
C VAL A 275 2.83 0.59 -21.58
N LYS A 276 4.14 0.49 -21.84
CA LYS A 276 4.92 -0.75 -21.66
C LYS A 276 5.02 -1.18 -20.19
N PHE A 277 5.09 -0.23 -19.24
CA PHE A 277 5.05 -0.55 -17.82
C PHE A 277 3.70 -1.13 -17.42
N SER A 278 2.60 -0.51 -17.85
CA SER A 278 1.24 -0.93 -17.48
C SER A 278 0.80 -2.24 -18.13
N CYS A 279 0.83 -2.31 -19.46
CA CYS A 279 0.33 -3.46 -20.20
C CYS A 279 1.18 -4.72 -20.02
N ASN A 280 2.38 -4.59 -19.42
CA ASN A 280 3.22 -5.71 -19.06
C ASN A 280 3.13 -6.00 -17.55
N LYS A 281 3.61 -5.10 -16.68
CA LYS A 281 3.79 -5.38 -15.24
C LYS A 281 2.54 -5.18 -14.40
N LEU A 282 1.78 -4.10 -14.61
CA LEU A 282 0.55 -3.87 -13.83
C LEU A 282 -0.54 -4.87 -14.22
N LEU A 283 -0.64 -5.22 -15.51
CA LEU A 283 -1.56 -6.26 -15.97
C LEU A 283 -1.14 -7.65 -15.46
N SER A 284 0.15 -8.04 -15.51
CA SER A 284 0.59 -9.35 -14.97
C SER A 284 0.33 -9.50 -13.48
N ASP A 285 0.48 -8.42 -12.70
CA ASP A 285 0.27 -8.43 -11.25
C ASP A 285 -1.21 -8.53 -10.83
N THR A 286 -2.15 -8.21 -11.74
CA THR A 286 -3.59 -8.05 -11.44
C THR A 286 -4.50 -9.03 -12.18
N MET A 287 -4.11 -9.53 -13.35
CA MET A 287 -4.95 -10.33 -14.26
C MET A 287 -5.61 -11.57 -13.63
N VAL A 288 -4.94 -12.24 -12.70
CA VAL A 288 -5.50 -13.45 -12.04
C VAL A 288 -6.64 -13.09 -11.09
N TRP A 289 -6.45 -12.08 -10.24
CA TRP A 289 -7.47 -11.58 -9.32
C TRP A 289 -8.67 -10.99 -10.05
N LEU A 290 -8.41 -10.28 -11.15
CA LEU A 290 -9.42 -9.73 -12.06
C LEU A 290 -10.29 -10.83 -12.67
N LEU A 291 -9.69 -11.90 -13.22
CA LEU A 291 -10.44 -13.03 -13.79
C LEU A 291 -11.26 -13.77 -12.73
N ILE A 292 -10.72 -13.98 -11.53
CA ILE A 292 -11.46 -14.56 -10.40
C ILE A 292 -12.65 -13.67 -10.03
N GLY A 293 -12.46 -12.35 -9.95
CA GLY A 293 -13.53 -11.38 -9.69
C GLY A 293 -14.66 -11.47 -10.73
N ILE A 294 -14.34 -11.37 -12.02
CA ILE A 294 -15.34 -11.44 -13.11
C ILE A 294 -16.04 -12.81 -13.12
N PHE A 295 -15.34 -13.90 -12.81
CA PHE A 295 -15.95 -15.23 -12.69
C PHE A 295 -16.95 -15.32 -11.53
N PHE A 296 -16.61 -14.80 -10.34
CA PHE A 296 -17.55 -14.76 -9.21
C PHE A 296 -18.72 -13.80 -9.47
N ALA A 297 -18.51 -12.66 -10.12
CA ALA A 297 -19.60 -11.77 -10.55
C ALA A 297 -20.55 -12.47 -11.53
N ALA A 298 -20.01 -13.20 -12.52
CA ALA A 298 -20.80 -13.98 -13.46
C ALA A 298 -21.59 -15.10 -12.77
N LEU A 299 -21.01 -15.79 -11.78
CA LEU A 299 -21.73 -16.76 -10.95
C LEU A 299 -22.90 -16.09 -10.21
N VAL A 300 -22.64 -15.01 -9.47
CA VAL A 300 -23.69 -14.34 -8.68
C VAL A 300 -24.81 -13.80 -9.58
N GLN A 301 -24.50 -13.14 -10.71
CA GLN A 301 -25.50 -12.71 -11.69
C GLN A 301 -26.29 -13.86 -12.36
N THR A 302 -25.76 -15.09 -12.33
CA THR A 302 -26.45 -16.27 -12.90
C THR A 302 -27.31 -16.99 -11.86
N PHE A 303 -27.00 -16.87 -10.56
CA PHE A 303 -27.62 -17.67 -9.50
C PHE A 303 -28.35 -16.89 -8.40
N VAL A 304 -28.19 -15.56 -8.30
CA VAL A 304 -28.92 -14.72 -7.32
C VAL A 304 -29.99 -13.89 -8.04
N PRO A 305 -31.28 -14.29 -7.98
CA PRO A 305 -32.37 -13.51 -8.56
C PRO A 305 -32.66 -12.28 -7.69
N THR A 306 -33.02 -11.15 -8.32
CA THR A 306 -33.38 -9.90 -7.61
C THR A 306 -34.55 -10.08 -6.64
N ALA A 307 -35.48 -11.00 -6.92
CA ALA A 307 -36.58 -11.36 -6.01
C ALA A 307 -36.10 -11.90 -4.65
N PHE A 308 -34.94 -12.58 -4.59
CA PHE A 308 -34.36 -13.02 -3.31
C PHE A 308 -33.80 -11.85 -2.49
N LEU A 309 -33.48 -10.70 -3.11
CA LEU A 309 -33.05 -9.51 -2.39
C LEU A 309 -34.25 -8.69 -1.89
N ALA A 310 -35.33 -8.61 -2.68
CA ALA A 310 -36.57 -7.94 -2.33
C ALA A 310 -37.22 -8.46 -1.02
N GLN A 311 -37.18 -9.77 -0.77
CA GLN A 311 -37.80 -10.39 0.41
C GLN A 311 -37.20 -9.92 1.77
N TRP A 312 -36.01 -9.30 1.76
CA TRP A 312 -35.32 -8.81 2.95
C TRP A 312 -35.44 -7.30 3.12
N GLY A 313 -36.38 -6.63 2.43
CA GLY A 313 -36.28 -5.22 2.01
C GLY A 313 -35.91 -4.14 3.04
N GLU A 314 -36.14 -4.32 4.34
CA GLU A 314 -35.95 -3.26 5.35
C GLU A 314 -34.99 -3.61 6.51
N GLY A 315 -34.38 -2.56 7.06
CA GLY A 315 -33.64 -2.60 8.32
C GLY A 315 -32.23 -3.20 8.26
N ILE A 316 -31.63 -3.45 9.43
CA ILE A 316 -30.22 -3.88 9.53
C ILE A 316 -29.93 -5.20 8.81
N LEU A 317 -30.92 -6.10 8.77
CA LEU A 317 -30.78 -7.42 8.19
C LEU A 317 -30.71 -7.33 6.66
N ALA A 318 -31.49 -6.43 6.04
CA ALA A 318 -31.34 -6.05 4.64
C ALA A 318 -29.89 -5.66 4.31
N MET A 319 -29.36 -4.70 5.08
CA MET A 319 -28.01 -4.16 4.89
C MET A 319 -26.93 -5.25 5.03
N VAL A 320 -27.04 -6.13 6.04
CA VAL A 320 -26.07 -7.21 6.26
C VAL A 320 -26.13 -8.27 5.16
N VAL A 321 -27.32 -8.69 4.72
CA VAL A 321 -27.49 -9.66 3.61
C VAL A 321 -26.96 -9.06 2.31
N VAL A 322 -27.27 -7.79 2.03
CA VAL A 322 -26.76 -7.06 0.87
C VAL A 322 -25.24 -6.97 0.88
N ILE A 323 -24.60 -6.64 2.02
CA ILE A 323 -23.13 -6.61 2.14
C ILE A 323 -22.51 -7.99 1.90
N LEU A 324 -23.10 -9.04 2.47
CA LEU A 324 -22.60 -10.41 2.32
C LEU A 324 -22.65 -10.90 0.86
N ILE A 325 -23.62 -10.42 0.07
CA ILE A 325 -23.73 -10.68 -1.37
C ILE A 325 -22.84 -9.71 -2.19
N SER A 326 -22.59 -8.49 -1.69
CA SER A 326 -21.77 -7.47 -2.35
C SER A 326 -20.27 -7.79 -2.31
N ILE A 327 -19.74 -8.27 -1.19
CA ILE A 327 -18.30 -8.56 -1.01
C ILE A 327 -17.77 -9.57 -2.06
N PRO A 328 -18.50 -10.67 -2.41
CA PRO A 328 -18.10 -11.54 -3.51
C PRO A 328 -18.23 -10.92 -4.92
N MET A 329 -19.07 -9.89 -5.12
CA MET A 329 -19.38 -9.38 -6.44
C MET A 329 -18.36 -8.37 -6.96
N TYR A 330 -17.71 -8.72 -8.07
CA TYR A 330 -16.91 -7.79 -8.86
C TYR A 330 -17.79 -6.91 -9.77
N ILE A 331 -18.46 -5.93 -9.16
CA ILE A 331 -19.23 -4.90 -9.87
C ILE A 331 -18.45 -3.57 -9.93
N CYS A 332 -18.54 -2.87 -11.05
CA CYS A 332 -18.11 -1.48 -11.18
C CYS A 332 -19.26 -0.52 -10.81
N ALA A 333 -18.94 0.64 -10.22
CA ALA A 333 -19.92 1.58 -9.69
C ALA A 333 -20.95 2.11 -10.71
N THR A 334 -20.61 2.13 -11.99
CA THR A 334 -21.56 2.39 -13.08
C THR A 334 -22.58 1.25 -13.19
N ALA A 335 -22.15 -0.01 -13.28
CA ALA A 335 -23.05 -1.17 -13.36
C ALA A 335 -23.82 -1.45 -12.05
N SER A 336 -23.31 -1.04 -10.87
CA SER A 336 -24.09 -1.13 -9.63
C SER A 336 -25.30 -0.19 -9.62
N THR A 337 -25.35 0.85 -10.46
CA THR A 337 -26.38 1.88 -10.37
C THR A 337 -27.70 1.48 -11.04
N PRO A 338 -27.74 0.87 -12.23
CA PRO A 338 -28.95 0.21 -12.74
C PRO A 338 -29.43 -0.95 -11.85
N ILE A 339 -28.51 -1.72 -11.26
CA ILE A 339 -28.87 -2.79 -10.31
C ILE A 339 -29.51 -2.19 -9.05
N ALA A 340 -28.92 -1.13 -8.49
CA ALA A 340 -29.47 -0.37 -7.36
C ALA A 340 -30.88 0.17 -7.64
N ALA A 341 -31.10 0.78 -8.81
CA ALA A 341 -32.42 1.24 -9.24
C ALA A 341 -33.42 0.07 -9.37
N GLY A 342 -33.01 -1.06 -9.93
CA GLY A 342 -33.83 -2.27 -10.02
C GLY A 342 -34.16 -2.89 -8.67
N LEU A 343 -33.26 -2.82 -7.67
CA LEU A 343 -33.53 -3.26 -6.30
C LEU A 343 -34.51 -2.31 -5.58
N LEU A 344 -34.39 -1.01 -5.79
CA LEU A 344 -35.31 -0.02 -5.24
C LEU A 344 -36.72 -0.19 -5.84
N LEU A 345 -36.83 -0.39 -7.15
CA LEU A 345 -38.10 -0.75 -7.82
C LEU A 345 -38.67 -2.10 -7.35
N ALA A 346 -37.83 -2.99 -6.82
CA ALA A 346 -38.24 -4.25 -6.20
C ALA A 346 -38.57 -4.12 -4.69
N GLY A 347 -38.57 -2.91 -4.13
CA GLY A 347 -38.95 -2.65 -2.73
C GLY A 347 -37.84 -2.77 -1.69
N VAL A 348 -36.56 -2.78 -2.10
CA VAL A 348 -35.42 -2.73 -1.16
C VAL A 348 -35.21 -1.29 -0.66
N SER A 349 -34.99 -1.10 0.65
CA SER A 349 -34.87 0.23 1.26
C SER A 349 -33.75 1.06 0.63
N PRO A 350 -33.92 2.39 0.48
CA PRO A 350 -32.88 3.27 -0.09
C PRO A 350 -31.54 3.16 0.66
N GLY A 351 -31.57 2.98 1.98
CA GLY A 351 -30.37 2.77 2.80
C GLY A 351 -29.64 1.46 2.49
N ALA A 352 -30.36 0.35 2.32
CA ALA A 352 -29.77 -0.92 1.89
C ALA A 352 -29.25 -0.84 0.44
N VAL A 353 -29.91 -0.06 -0.43
CA VAL A 353 -29.43 0.23 -1.78
C VAL A 353 -28.15 1.09 -1.76
N LEU A 354 -28.04 2.12 -0.91
CA LEU A 354 -26.80 2.87 -0.75
C LEU A 354 -25.66 1.98 -0.24
N VAL A 355 -25.95 1.11 0.73
CA VAL A 355 -25.01 0.11 1.27
C VAL A 355 -24.43 -0.78 0.15
N PHE A 356 -25.27 -1.28 -0.77
CA PHE A 356 -24.83 -2.02 -1.96
C PHE A 356 -23.86 -1.21 -2.84
N MET A 357 -24.21 0.06 -3.10
CA MET A 357 -23.47 0.95 -4.00
C MET A 357 -22.12 1.45 -3.48
N LEU A 358 -21.87 1.30 -2.18
CA LEU A 358 -20.58 1.53 -1.52
C LEU A 358 -19.81 0.19 -1.41
N ALA A 359 -20.42 -0.81 -0.77
CA ALA A 359 -19.76 -2.07 -0.46
C ALA A 359 -19.29 -2.82 -1.71
N GLY A 360 -20.12 -2.96 -2.76
CA GLY A 360 -19.77 -3.73 -3.96
C GLY A 360 -18.51 -3.21 -4.69
N PRO A 361 -18.48 -1.94 -5.12
CA PRO A 361 -17.31 -1.38 -5.81
C PRO A 361 -16.01 -1.42 -4.98
N ALA A 362 -16.08 -1.22 -3.66
CA ALA A 362 -14.91 -1.16 -2.79
C ALA A 362 -14.42 -2.53 -2.28
N THR A 363 -15.32 -3.44 -1.88
CA THR A 363 -14.98 -4.65 -1.10
C THR A 363 -14.93 -5.96 -1.92
N ASN A 364 -14.93 -5.87 -3.24
CA ASN A 364 -14.87 -7.03 -4.13
C ASN A 364 -13.62 -7.94 -3.91
N VAL A 365 -13.74 -9.21 -4.31
CA VAL A 365 -12.68 -10.24 -4.17
C VAL A 365 -11.31 -9.80 -4.68
N ALA A 366 -11.26 -9.03 -5.78
CA ALA A 366 -10.00 -8.61 -6.38
C ALA A 366 -9.32 -7.44 -5.64
N THR A 367 -10.08 -6.46 -5.13
CA THR A 367 -9.53 -5.41 -4.25
C THR A 367 -9.03 -6.03 -2.94
N ILE A 368 -9.82 -6.92 -2.32
CA ILE A 368 -9.42 -7.66 -1.11
C ILE A 368 -8.09 -8.42 -1.34
N GLY A 369 -7.99 -9.18 -2.44
CA GLY A 369 -6.79 -9.95 -2.76
C GLY A 369 -5.53 -9.10 -2.99
N VAL A 370 -5.68 -7.93 -3.62
CA VAL A 370 -4.57 -6.98 -3.84
C VAL A 370 -4.18 -6.28 -2.54
N VAL A 371 -5.14 -5.83 -1.72
CA VAL A 371 -4.87 -5.20 -0.42
C VAL A 371 -4.20 -6.23 0.53
N ALA A 372 -4.62 -7.50 0.50
CA ALA A 372 -3.97 -8.58 1.23
C ALA A 372 -2.48 -8.73 0.85
N LYS A 373 -2.18 -8.65 -0.45
CA LYS A 373 -0.83 -8.86 -1.01
C LYS A 373 0.10 -7.66 -0.83
N GLU A 374 -0.37 -6.43 -1.04
CA GLU A 374 0.46 -5.22 -1.06
C GLU A 374 0.39 -4.39 0.25
N LEU A 375 -0.58 -4.65 1.14
CA LEU A 375 -0.74 -3.98 2.44
C LEU A 375 -0.77 -4.93 3.66
N GLY A 376 -1.18 -6.19 3.49
CA GLY A 376 -1.16 -7.23 4.52
C GLY A 376 -2.52 -7.58 5.13
N ARG A 377 -2.60 -8.71 5.84
CA ARG A 377 -3.88 -9.27 6.34
C ARG A 377 -4.60 -8.39 7.38
N ARG A 378 -3.86 -7.69 8.27
CA ARG A 378 -4.49 -6.76 9.23
C ARG A 378 -5.11 -5.55 8.53
N ALA A 379 -4.39 -4.98 7.56
CA ALA A 379 -4.91 -3.93 6.68
C ALA A 379 -6.20 -4.34 5.96
N VAL A 380 -6.35 -5.59 5.51
CA VAL A 380 -7.62 -6.09 4.92
C VAL A 380 -8.76 -6.08 5.95
N ILE A 381 -8.51 -6.54 7.18
CA ILE A 381 -9.56 -6.54 8.23
C ILE A 381 -9.99 -5.11 8.53
N ALA A 382 -9.02 -4.22 8.76
CA ALA A 382 -9.27 -2.79 9.04
C ALA A 382 -9.92 -2.04 7.86
N TYR A 383 -9.65 -2.46 6.63
CA TYR A 383 -10.31 -1.95 5.42
C TYR A 383 -11.79 -2.37 5.35
N ILE A 384 -12.07 -3.68 5.48
CA ILE A 384 -13.43 -4.21 5.36
C ILE A 384 -14.31 -3.70 6.50
N THR A 385 -13.83 -3.66 7.75
CA THR A 385 -14.62 -3.16 8.88
C THR A 385 -14.90 -1.66 8.77
N ALA A 386 -13.96 -0.86 8.26
CA ALA A 386 -14.19 0.56 8.02
C ALA A 386 -15.25 0.81 6.94
N VAL A 387 -15.12 0.21 5.76
CA VAL A 387 -16.08 0.38 4.66
C VAL A 387 -17.46 -0.14 5.06
N THR A 388 -17.53 -1.32 5.68
CA THR A 388 -18.78 -1.92 6.18
C THR A 388 -19.45 -1.05 7.26
N GLY A 389 -18.67 -0.55 8.23
CA GLY A 389 -19.19 0.29 9.31
C GLY A 389 -19.74 1.62 8.81
N VAL A 390 -19.00 2.32 7.94
CA VAL A 390 -19.47 3.58 7.36
C VAL A 390 -20.67 3.35 6.44
N ALA A 391 -20.66 2.30 5.62
CA ALA A 391 -21.80 1.96 4.75
C ALA A 391 -23.08 1.74 5.57
N ILE A 392 -23.04 0.94 6.65
CA ILE A 392 -24.22 0.69 7.51
C ILE A 392 -24.70 2.00 8.18
N VAL A 393 -23.78 2.82 8.71
CA VAL A 393 -24.14 4.11 9.34
C VAL A 393 -24.81 5.05 8.34
N PHE A 394 -24.29 5.16 7.11
CA PHE A 394 -24.89 5.99 6.07
C PHE A 394 -26.17 5.38 5.47
N GLY A 395 -26.29 4.04 5.45
CA GLY A 395 -27.53 3.35 5.09
C GLY A 395 -28.67 3.71 6.06
N PHE A 396 -28.44 3.56 7.37
CA PHE A 396 -29.40 3.98 8.40
C PHE A 396 -29.72 5.47 8.33
N LEU A 397 -28.72 6.34 8.15
CA LEU A 397 -28.94 7.77 7.98
C LEU A 397 -29.81 8.06 6.75
N THR A 398 -29.64 7.31 5.67
CA THR A 398 -30.43 7.46 4.44
C THR A 398 -31.87 7.01 4.64
N ASP A 399 -32.12 5.85 5.24
CA ASP A 399 -33.49 5.39 5.56
C ASP A 399 -34.20 6.34 6.56
N PHE A 400 -33.46 6.87 7.54
CA PHE A 400 -33.97 7.91 8.46
C PHE A 400 -34.33 9.22 7.73
N LEU A 401 -33.46 9.70 6.83
CA LEU A 401 -33.72 10.92 6.07
C LEU A 401 -34.88 10.76 5.09
N VAL A 402 -35.00 9.63 4.39
CA VAL A 402 -36.13 9.35 3.49
C VAL A 402 -37.45 9.27 4.26
N SER A 403 -37.49 8.51 5.36
CA SER A 403 -38.71 8.34 6.17
C SER A 403 -39.13 9.62 6.91
N HIS A 404 -38.21 10.51 7.29
CA HIS A 404 -38.54 11.75 7.99
C HIS A 404 -38.87 12.93 7.07
N PHE A 405 -38.18 13.06 5.92
CA PHE A 405 -38.35 14.19 5.00
C PHE A 405 -39.19 13.87 3.76
N GLY A 406 -39.60 12.62 3.55
CA GLY A 406 -40.45 12.22 2.42
C GLY A 406 -39.76 12.35 1.06
N PHE A 407 -38.44 12.19 1.00
CA PHE A 407 -37.69 12.23 -0.26
C PHE A 407 -38.11 11.08 -1.18
N GLU A 408 -38.89 11.36 -2.22
CA GLU A 408 -39.21 10.40 -3.27
C GLU A 408 -37.94 10.00 -4.04
N VAL A 409 -37.32 8.88 -3.66
CA VAL A 409 -36.22 8.24 -4.39
C VAL A 409 -36.81 7.44 -5.57
N SER A 410 -37.58 8.11 -6.42
CA SER A 410 -38.31 7.52 -7.54
C SER A 410 -37.34 7.08 -8.64
N ALA A 411 -37.04 5.78 -8.65
CA ALA A 411 -36.08 5.19 -9.58
C ALA A 411 -36.58 5.27 -11.04
N MET A 412 -36.02 6.21 -11.81
CA MET A 412 -36.42 6.40 -13.21
C MET A 412 -35.71 5.40 -14.12
N ALA A 413 -36.48 4.72 -14.96
CA ALA A 413 -35.98 3.79 -15.98
C ALA A 413 -35.35 4.56 -17.16
N GLY A 414 -34.22 5.20 -16.92
CA GLY A 414 -33.44 5.86 -17.98
C GLY A 414 -32.98 4.86 -19.03
N HIS A 415 -33.18 5.18 -20.31
CA HIS A 415 -32.65 4.37 -21.40
C HIS A 415 -31.12 4.25 -21.28
N GLU A 416 -30.60 3.02 -21.42
CA GLU A 416 -29.17 2.75 -21.30
C GLU A 416 -28.38 3.41 -22.44
N HIS A 417 -27.88 4.62 -22.19
CA HIS A 417 -26.86 5.22 -23.02
C HIS A 417 -25.58 4.37 -22.93
N GLN A 418 -25.36 3.53 -23.95
CA GLN A 418 -24.09 2.86 -24.17
C GLN A 418 -23.01 3.92 -24.40
N LEU A 419 -22.28 4.26 -23.33
CA LEU A 419 -21.20 5.26 -23.29
C LEU A 419 -20.10 5.03 -24.33
N LEU A 420 -20.00 3.82 -24.87
CA LEU A 420 -19.05 3.39 -25.89
C LEU A 420 -19.75 2.49 -26.92
N PRO A 421 -19.53 2.67 -28.24
CA PRO A 421 -20.05 1.76 -29.25
C PRO A 421 -19.59 0.32 -29.05
N SER A 422 -20.51 -0.64 -29.23
CA SER A 422 -20.29 -2.08 -29.00
C SER A 422 -19.14 -2.68 -29.80
N TRP A 423 -18.88 -2.21 -31.03
CA TRP A 423 -17.73 -2.64 -31.82
C TRP A 423 -16.40 -2.24 -31.18
N MET A 424 -16.35 -1.08 -30.51
CA MET A 424 -15.11 -0.57 -29.90
C MET A 424 -14.82 -1.27 -28.57
N SER A 425 -15.84 -1.59 -27.77
CA SER A 425 -15.64 -2.41 -26.55
C SER A 425 -15.20 -3.84 -26.89
N GLN A 426 -15.73 -4.45 -27.96
CA GLN A 426 -15.26 -5.73 -28.47
C GLN A 426 -13.80 -5.68 -28.93
N LEU A 427 -13.37 -4.65 -29.65
CA LEU A 427 -11.95 -4.49 -30.02
C LEU A 427 -11.03 -4.34 -28.80
N MET A 428 -11.41 -3.53 -27.80
CA MET A 428 -10.64 -3.40 -26.56
C MET A 428 -10.58 -4.73 -25.80
N ALA A 429 -11.67 -5.51 -25.78
CA ALA A 429 -11.71 -6.84 -25.18
C ALA A 429 -10.78 -7.83 -25.88
N LEU A 430 -10.79 -7.88 -27.22
CA LEU A 430 -9.90 -8.76 -28.00
C LEU A 430 -8.41 -8.39 -27.80
N VAL A 431 -8.08 -7.10 -27.76
CA VAL A 431 -6.73 -6.61 -27.44
C VAL A 431 -6.31 -7.02 -26.02
N LEU A 432 -7.21 -6.86 -25.04
CA LEU A 432 -6.96 -7.25 -23.65
C LEU A 432 -6.78 -8.77 -23.51
N VAL A 433 -7.60 -9.59 -24.17
CA VAL A 433 -7.43 -11.05 -24.23
C VAL A 433 -6.08 -11.43 -24.84
N MET A 434 -5.69 -10.83 -25.96
CA MET A 434 -4.38 -11.08 -26.59
C MET A 434 -3.22 -10.73 -25.64
N LEU A 435 -3.31 -9.61 -24.93
CA LEU A 435 -2.30 -9.22 -23.93
C LEU A 435 -2.26 -10.21 -22.75
N MET A 436 -3.41 -10.58 -22.19
CA MET A 436 -3.48 -11.52 -21.06
C MET A 436 -2.98 -12.92 -21.43
N LEU A 437 -3.35 -13.44 -22.61
CA LEU A 437 -2.85 -14.72 -23.13
C LEU A 437 -1.34 -14.69 -23.34
N ARG A 438 -0.80 -13.60 -23.91
CA ARG A 438 0.66 -13.41 -24.08
C ARG A 438 1.39 -13.41 -22.73
N LEU A 439 0.88 -12.68 -21.74
CA LEU A 439 1.46 -12.63 -20.40
C LEU A 439 1.40 -13.99 -19.70
N PHE A 440 0.27 -14.70 -19.81
CA PHE A 440 0.09 -16.03 -19.23
C PHE A 440 1.04 -17.05 -19.85
N ALA A 441 1.20 -17.03 -21.19
CA ALA A 441 2.17 -17.86 -21.88
C ALA A 441 3.62 -17.55 -21.44
N MET A 442 3.96 -16.27 -21.26
CA MET A 442 5.28 -15.86 -20.76
C MET A 442 5.55 -16.32 -19.32
N ASP A 443 4.57 -16.25 -18.42
CA ASP A 443 4.72 -16.74 -17.04
C ASP A 443 4.80 -18.28 -16.98
N ILE A 444 3.99 -19.00 -17.77
CA ILE A 444 4.08 -20.46 -17.91
C ILE A 444 5.44 -20.90 -18.46
N MET A 445 5.96 -20.24 -19.50
CA MET A 445 7.30 -20.53 -20.01
C MET A 445 8.37 -20.28 -18.94
N LYS A 446 8.28 -19.16 -18.21
CA LYS A 446 9.24 -18.83 -17.15
C LYS A 446 9.24 -19.87 -16.02
N ARG A 447 8.07 -20.41 -15.64
CA ARG A 447 7.89 -21.52 -14.68
C ARG A 447 8.26 -22.91 -15.20
N ARG A 448 8.61 -23.04 -16.49
CA ARG A 448 9.20 -24.26 -17.08
C ARG A 448 10.72 -24.17 -17.24
N THR A 449 11.29 -22.98 -17.07
CA THR A 449 12.74 -22.70 -17.20
C THR A 449 13.42 -22.40 -15.86
N ALA A 450 12.71 -22.60 -14.75
CA ALA A 450 13.13 -22.33 -13.37
C ALA A 450 12.53 -23.41 -12.46
#